data_AF-W7HYP4-F1
#
_entry.id   AF-W7HYP4-F1
#
_cell.length_a   1.000
_cell.length_b   1.000
_cell.length_c   1.000
_cell.angle_alpha   90.00
_cell.angle_beta   90.00
_cell.angle_gamma   90.00
#
_symmetry.space_group_name_H-M   'P 1'
#
loop_
_entity.id
_entity.type
_entity.pdbx_description
1 polymer ?
#
loop_
_entity_poly.entity_id
_entity_poly.type
_entity_poly.pdbx_seq_one_letter_code
_entity_poly.pdbx_strand_id
1 'polypeptide(L)'
;MARKVKRRSSFENRGVLFFIGTVFQHRRYGYQAAITGWTINMTHEGVDFEESELQEGLKQPFYRVIVEDLSVRYVAQENILEQRPTSPGRLAHVLAGKYFKRFNSSEGRFVSNMREEYPED
;
A
#
# COMPACT_ATOMS: atom_id res chain seq x y z
N MET A 1 15.57 0.15 -15.83
CA MET A 1 14.58 -0.87 -16.24
C MET A 1 13.20 -0.23 -16.16
N ALA A 2 12.37 -0.34 -17.21
CA ALA A 2 11.02 0.19 -17.17
C ALA A 2 10.19 -0.60 -16.14
N ARG A 3 9.45 0.08 -15.26
CA ARG A 3 8.54 -0.58 -14.32
C ARG A 3 7.39 -1.22 -15.12
N LYS A 4 7.12 -2.50 -14.89
CA LYS A 4 6.05 -3.25 -15.58
C LYS A 4 4.69 -2.75 -15.09
N VAL A 5 3.77 -2.50 -16.03
CA VAL A 5 2.38 -2.13 -15.71
C VAL A 5 1.70 -3.26 -14.94
N LYS A 6 1.10 -2.94 -13.80
CA LYS A 6 0.41 -3.85 -12.88
C LYS A 6 -1.09 -3.57 -12.90
N ARG A 7 -1.87 -4.53 -13.40
CA ARG A 7 -3.34 -4.44 -13.51
C ARG A 7 -4.02 -5.34 -12.49
N ARG A 8 -5.03 -4.84 -11.79
CA ARG A 8 -5.85 -5.63 -10.86
C ARG A 8 -6.67 -6.69 -11.57
N SER A 9 -7.10 -6.38 -12.80
CA SER A 9 -7.85 -7.28 -13.68
C SER A 9 -7.05 -8.50 -14.12
N SER A 10 -5.72 -8.46 -14.07
CA SER A 10 -4.87 -9.62 -14.34
C SER A 10 -5.11 -10.74 -13.33
N PHE A 11 -5.23 -11.98 -13.84
CA PHE A 11 -5.46 -13.18 -13.04
C PHE A 11 -4.49 -13.32 -11.86
N GLU A 12 -3.21 -13.02 -12.08
CA GLU A 12 -2.13 -13.10 -11.09
C GLU A 12 -2.36 -12.16 -9.89
N ASN A 13 -3.06 -11.03 -10.09
CA ASN A 13 -3.24 -9.98 -9.08
C ASN A 13 -4.60 -10.06 -8.35
N ARG A 14 -5.41 -11.11 -8.59
CA ARG A 14 -6.76 -11.24 -8.02
C ARG A 14 -6.82 -11.31 -6.49
N GLY A 15 -5.69 -11.61 -5.84
CA GLY A 15 -5.58 -11.63 -4.38
C GLY A 15 -5.31 -10.27 -3.73
N VAL A 16 -5.01 -9.22 -4.50
CA VAL A 16 -4.67 -7.88 -3.99
C VAL A 16 -5.95 -7.17 -3.51
N LEU A 17 -6.12 -7.05 -2.20
CA LEU A 17 -7.33 -6.50 -1.60
C LEU A 17 -7.36 -4.97 -1.50
N PHE A 18 -6.23 -4.32 -1.22
CA PHE A 18 -6.21 -2.90 -0.85
C PHE A 18 -5.68 -2.02 -1.98
N PHE A 19 -6.28 -0.85 -2.16
CA PHE A 19 -5.96 0.07 -3.23
C PHE A 19 -4.80 0.99 -2.90
N ILE A 20 -4.12 1.49 -3.93
CA ILE A 20 -3.20 2.62 -3.75
C ILE A 20 -3.99 3.80 -3.17
N GLY A 21 -3.43 4.37 -2.10
CA GLY A 21 -4.02 5.46 -1.33
C GLY A 21 -4.88 5.02 -0.16
N THR A 22 -5.17 3.73 0.00
CA THR A 22 -5.80 3.21 1.23
C THR A 22 -4.96 3.63 2.44
N VAL A 23 -5.62 4.23 3.42
CA VAL A 23 -5.06 4.52 4.74
C VAL A 23 -5.33 3.32 5.63
N PHE A 24 -4.36 2.90 6.42
CA PHE A 24 -4.53 1.75 7.30
C PHE A 24 -3.74 1.90 8.59
N GLN A 25 -4.08 1.06 9.56
CA GLN A 25 -3.29 0.85 10.77
C GLN A 25 -2.60 -0.51 10.71
N HIS A 26 -1.32 -0.57 11.02
CA HIS A 26 -0.61 -1.85 11.07
C HIS A 26 -1.12 -2.71 12.24
N ARG A 27 -1.53 -3.94 11.96
CA ARG A 27 -2.17 -4.84 12.94
C ARG A 27 -1.34 -5.06 14.22
N ARG A 28 -0.04 -5.35 14.07
CA ARG A 28 0.88 -5.60 15.20
C ARG A 28 1.43 -4.34 15.85
N TYR A 29 1.95 -3.40 15.05
CA TYR A 29 2.70 -2.24 15.54
C TYR A 29 1.86 -0.98 15.75
N GLY A 30 0.62 -0.93 15.27
CA GLY A 30 -0.32 0.15 15.54
C GLY A 30 -0.06 1.48 14.82
N TYR A 31 1.02 1.61 14.04
CA TYR A 31 1.30 2.83 13.28
C TYR A 31 0.33 3.01 12.12
N GLN A 32 0.13 4.27 11.70
CA GLN A 32 -0.66 4.61 10.52
C GLN A 32 0.22 4.78 9.28
N ALA A 33 -0.31 4.35 8.14
CA ALA A 33 0.38 4.45 6.86
C ALA A 33 -0.61 4.53 5.69
N ALA A 34 -0.10 4.92 4.52
CA ALA A 34 -0.83 4.89 3.26
C ALA A 34 -0.12 4.00 2.23
N ILE A 35 -0.90 3.27 1.44
CA ILE A 35 -0.40 2.36 0.41
C ILE A 35 0.02 3.13 -0.84
N THR A 36 1.26 2.94 -1.30
CA THR A 36 1.83 3.57 -2.51
C THR A 36 2.13 2.60 -3.64
N GLY A 37 1.93 1.30 -3.43
CA GLY A 37 2.15 0.27 -4.43
C GLY A 37 1.93 -1.11 -3.83
N TRP A 38 1.86 -2.12 -4.69
CA TRP A 38 1.66 -3.51 -4.29
C TRP A 38 2.46 -4.47 -5.16
N THR A 39 2.77 -5.64 -4.61
CA THR A 39 3.40 -6.76 -5.31
C THR A 39 2.84 -8.07 -4.77
N ILE A 40 2.69 -9.08 -5.63
CA ILE A 40 2.33 -10.45 -5.26
C ILE A 40 3.55 -11.36 -5.13
N ASN A 41 4.75 -10.83 -5.39
CA ASN A 41 5.99 -11.60 -5.43
C ASN A 41 7.09 -10.82 -4.70
N MET A 42 7.11 -10.94 -3.36
CA MET A 42 8.03 -10.18 -2.49
C MET A 42 9.50 -10.54 -2.73
N THR A 43 9.77 -11.78 -3.10
CA THR A 43 11.13 -12.30 -3.32
C THR A 43 11.91 -11.51 -4.38
N HIS A 44 11.21 -10.78 -5.27
CA HIS A 44 11.82 -9.99 -6.35
C HIS A 44 12.12 -8.53 -5.96
N GLU A 45 11.66 -8.05 -4.80
CA GLU A 45 11.89 -6.67 -4.34
C GLU A 45 13.19 -6.52 -3.53
N GLY A 46 13.88 -7.63 -3.19
CA GLY A 46 15.16 -7.60 -2.48
C GLY A 46 15.06 -7.09 -1.04
N VAL A 47 13.88 -7.22 -0.42
CA VAL A 47 13.63 -6.84 0.97
C VAL A 47 13.62 -8.11 1.81
N ASP A 48 14.51 -8.19 2.80
CA ASP A 48 14.50 -9.27 3.78
C ASP A 48 13.27 -9.14 4.67
N PHE A 49 12.37 -10.11 4.56
CA PHE A 49 11.22 -10.28 5.45
C PHE A 49 11.49 -11.44 6.40
N GLU A 50 11.22 -11.23 7.69
CA GLU A 50 11.16 -12.35 8.63
C GLU A 50 9.89 -13.17 8.37
N GLU A 51 10.00 -14.16 7.50
CA GLU A 51 8.90 -15.05 7.10
C GLU A 51 8.28 -15.79 8.31
N SER A 52 9.06 -16.05 9.36
CA SER A 52 8.59 -16.67 10.60
C SER A 52 7.51 -15.87 11.33
N GLU A 53 7.38 -14.58 11.05
CA GLU A 53 6.38 -13.71 11.66
C GLU A 53 5.08 -13.58 10.84
N LEU A 54 4.98 -14.25 9.68
CA LEU A 54 3.84 -14.20 8.75
C LEU A 54 3.03 -15.49 8.82
N GLN A 55 1.72 -15.41 9.06
CA GLN A 55 0.87 -16.61 9.11
C GLN A 55 0.62 -17.18 7.71
N GLU A 56 0.50 -16.29 6.72
CA GLU A 56 0.26 -16.64 5.31
C GLU A 56 1.57 -16.77 4.50
N GLY A 57 2.73 -16.58 5.16
CA GLY A 57 4.06 -16.62 4.54
C GLY A 57 4.25 -15.58 3.43
N LEU A 58 5.18 -15.84 2.50
CA LEU A 58 5.50 -14.91 1.40
C LEU A 58 4.57 -15.02 0.17
N LYS A 59 3.62 -15.96 0.16
CA LYS A 59 2.70 -16.20 -0.98
C LYS A 59 1.43 -15.33 -0.95
N GLN A 60 1.50 -14.19 -0.27
CA GLN A 60 0.42 -13.21 -0.19
C GLN A 60 0.84 -11.88 -0.84
N PRO A 61 -0.11 -10.97 -1.13
CA PRO A 61 0.23 -9.63 -1.54
C PRO A 61 0.97 -8.87 -0.44
N PHE A 62 1.92 -8.05 -0.87
CA PHE A 62 2.61 -7.08 -0.02
C PHE A 62 2.44 -5.68 -0.60
N TYR A 63 2.49 -4.71 0.28
CA TYR A 63 2.20 -3.33 -0.03
C TYR A 63 3.39 -2.47 0.33
N ARG A 64 3.84 -1.65 -0.61
CA ARG A 64 4.81 -0.58 -0.33
C ARG A 64 4.05 0.58 0.28
N VAL A 65 4.41 0.98 1.49
CA VAL A 65 3.65 1.97 2.26
C VAL A 65 4.54 3.14 2.68
N ILE A 66 3.90 4.27 2.95
CA ILE A 66 4.53 5.42 3.61
C ILE A 66 3.87 5.61 4.96
N VAL A 67 4.69 5.58 6.01
CA VAL A 67 4.28 5.74 7.41
C VAL A 67 4.23 7.23 7.75
N GLU A 68 3.52 7.60 8.82
CA GLU A 68 3.45 8.99 9.31
C GLU A 68 4.82 9.62 9.61
N ASP A 69 5.84 8.80 9.87
CA ASP A 69 7.24 9.20 10.10
C ASP A 69 8.05 9.40 8.79
N LEU A 70 7.40 9.36 7.63
CA LEU A 70 7.98 9.43 6.28
C LEU A 70 8.76 8.18 5.83
N SER A 71 8.89 7.15 6.67
CA SER A 71 9.60 5.93 6.29
C SER A 71 8.81 5.15 5.23
N VAL A 72 9.56 4.57 4.29
CA VAL A 72 9.02 3.62 3.32
C VAL A 72 9.21 2.23 3.87
N ARG A 73 8.13 1.46 3.91
CA ARG A 73 8.15 0.07 4.40
C ARG A 73 7.39 -0.82 3.43
N TYR A 74 7.59 -2.13 3.56
CA TYR A 74 6.73 -3.12 2.94
C TYR A 74 5.91 -3.81 4.04
N VAL A 75 4.64 -4.07 3.76
CA VAL A 75 3.69 -4.65 4.72
C VAL A 75 2.91 -5.76 4.05
N ALA A 76 2.88 -6.93 4.69
CA ALA A 76 2.07 -8.06 4.25
C ALA A 76 0.57 -7.76 4.36
N GLN A 77 -0.24 -8.29 3.44
CA GLN A 77 -1.69 -8.06 3.41
C GLN A 77 -2.37 -8.38 4.75
N GLU A 78 -1.98 -9.47 5.40
CA GLU A 78 -2.55 -9.89 6.70
C GLU A 78 -2.36 -8.86 7.84
N ASN A 79 -1.38 -7.96 7.69
CA ASN A 79 -1.05 -6.95 8.68
C ASN A 79 -1.73 -5.60 8.45
N ILE A 80 -2.62 -5.49 7.45
CA ILE A 80 -3.32 -4.26 7.11
C ILE A 80 -4.72 -4.24 7.71
N LEU A 81 -4.98 -3.25 8.57
CA LEU A 81 -6.33 -2.91 9.03
C LEU A 81 -6.77 -1.61 8.33
N GLU A 82 -7.50 -1.74 7.22
CA GLU A 82 -8.01 -0.58 6.46
C GLU A 82 -8.77 0.39 7.37
N GLN A 83 -8.44 1.67 7.23
CA GLN A 83 -9.10 2.79 7.89
C GLN A 83 -9.78 3.64 6.83
N ARG A 84 -10.96 4.19 7.16
CA ARG A 84 -11.67 5.15 6.30
C ARG A 84 -11.86 6.48 7.03
N PRO A 85 -10.76 7.20 7.32
CA PRO A 85 -10.86 8.44 8.06
C PRO A 85 -11.47 9.55 7.19
N THR A 86 -12.15 10.51 7.81
CA THR A 86 -12.67 11.70 7.12
C THR A 86 -11.58 12.74 6.85
N SER A 87 -10.40 12.59 7.47
CA SER A 87 -9.23 13.46 7.32
C SER A 87 -7.94 12.64 7.29
N PRO A 88 -6.95 13.00 6.45
CA PRO A 88 -5.67 12.30 6.40
C PRO A 88 -4.77 12.58 7.61
N GLY A 89 -5.12 13.53 8.48
CA GLY A 89 -4.36 13.85 9.69
C GLY A 89 -2.90 14.16 9.38
N ARG A 90 -1.97 13.52 10.09
CA ARG A 90 -0.52 13.72 9.90
C ARG A 90 -0.03 13.29 8.52
N LEU A 91 -0.71 12.35 7.86
CA LEU A 91 -0.36 11.91 6.51
C LEU A 91 -0.63 13.00 5.46
N ALA A 92 -1.45 14.01 5.76
CA ALA A 92 -1.78 15.10 4.83
C ALA A 92 -0.54 15.82 4.30
N HIS A 93 0.34 16.23 5.21
CA HIS A 93 1.55 16.99 4.91
C HIS A 93 2.62 16.16 4.18
N VAL A 94 2.54 14.84 4.33
CA VAL A 94 3.54 13.89 3.84
C VAL A 94 3.25 13.45 2.40
N LEU A 95 1.96 13.35 2.06
CA LEU A 95 1.48 12.57 0.92
C LEU A 95 0.88 13.42 -0.20
N ALA A 96 0.30 14.57 0.13
CA ALA A 96 -0.32 15.46 -0.86
C ALA A 96 0.75 16.08 -1.77
N GLY A 97 0.67 15.80 -3.07
CA GLY A 97 1.51 16.42 -4.11
C GLY A 97 2.73 15.59 -4.56
N LYS A 98 3.29 14.71 -3.70
CA LYS A 98 4.42 13.84 -4.09
C LYS A 98 3.97 12.46 -4.58
N TYR A 99 3.09 11.81 -3.84
CA TYR A 99 2.65 10.42 -4.12
C TYR A 99 1.18 10.32 -4.51
N PHE A 100 0.38 11.34 -4.20
CA PHE A 100 -1.06 11.32 -4.45
C PHE A 100 -1.55 12.68 -4.92
N LYS A 101 -2.62 12.65 -5.72
CA LYS A 101 -3.25 13.87 -6.27
C LYS A 101 -3.97 14.67 -5.19
N ARG A 102 -4.73 13.98 -4.33
CA ARG A 102 -5.52 14.57 -3.23
C ARG A 102 -5.99 13.49 -2.26
N PHE A 103 -6.48 13.89 -1.11
CA PHE A 103 -7.28 13.02 -0.25
C PHE A 103 -8.76 13.05 -0.65
N ASN A 104 -9.44 11.91 -0.61
CA ASN A 104 -10.86 11.78 -0.83
C ASN A 104 -11.55 11.41 0.49
N SER A 105 -12.10 12.41 1.18
CA SER A 105 -12.73 12.22 2.49
C SER A 105 -14.00 11.38 2.47
N SER A 106 -14.70 11.28 1.33
CA SER A 106 -15.89 10.43 1.21
C SER A 106 -15.53 8.94 1.13
N GLU A 107 -14.40 8.61 0.51
CA GLU A 107 -13.89 7.25 0.40
C GLU A 107 -12.87 6.91 1.50
N GLY A 108 -12.39 7.91 2.24
CA GLY A 108 -11.38 7.76 3.29
C GLY A 108 -10.00 7.35 2.77
N ARG A 109 -9.66 7.69 1.53
CA ARG A 109 -8.40 7.28 0.89
C ARG A 109 -7.79 8.38 0.04
N PHE A 110 -6.50 8.26 -0.25
CA PHE A 110 -5.83 9.13 -1.21
C PHE A 110 -6.13 8.68 -2.65
N VAL A 111 -6.19 9.66 -3.56
CA VAL A 111 -6.37 9.44 -4.99
C VAL A 111 -4.98 9.26 -5.63
N SER A 112 -4.73 8.08 -6.20
CA SER A 112 -3.50 7.74 -6.91
C SER A 112 -3.24 8.65 -8.12
N ASN A 113 -1.98 9.01 -8.33
CA ASN A 113 -1.50 9.59 -9.59
C ASN A 113 -0.61 8.61 -10.39
N MET A 114 -0.41 7.39 -9.91
CA MET A 114 0.58 6.43 -10.43
C MET A 114 0.02 5.56 -11.58
N ARG A 115 -0.70 6.18 -12.51
CA ARG A 115 -1.45 5.45 -13.57
C ARG A 115 -0.55 4.73 -14.59
N GLU A 116 0.70 5.15 -14.72
CA GLU A 116 1.66 4.48 -15.60
C GLU A 116 2.03 3.09 -15.10
N GLU A 117 2.11 2.91 -13.77
CA GLU A 117 2.45 1.63 -13.14
C GLU A 117 1.20 0.88 -12.67
N TYR A 118 0.20 1.60 -12.15
CA TYR A 118 -1.04 1.06 -11.57
C TYR A 118 -2.26 1.77 -12.18
N PRO A 119 -2.65 1.45 -13.43
CA PRO A 119 -3.73 2.15 -14.14
C PRO A 119 -5.13 1.91 -13.58
N GLU A 120 -5.30 0.91 -12.71
CA GLU A 120 -6.60 0.46 -12.16
C GLU A 120 -6.75 0.78 -10.66
N ASP A 121 -5.82 1.58 -10.11
CA ASP A 121 -5.82 2.11 -8.74
C ASP A 121 -5.98 3.64 -8.72
#